data_AF-A0A0D3JH56-F1
#
_entry.id   AF-A0A0D3JH56-F1
#
_cell.length_a   1.000
_cell.length_b   1.000
_cell.length_c   1.000
_cell.angle_alpha   90.00
_cell.angle_beta   90.00
_cell.angle_gamma   90.00
#
_symmetry.space_group_name_H-M   'P 1'
#
loop_
_entity.id
_entity.type
_entity.pdbx_description
1 polymer ?
#
loop_
_entity_poly.entity_id
_entity_poly.type
_entity_poly.pdbx_seq_one_letter_code
_entity_poly.pdbx_strand_id
1 'polypeptide(L)'
;MCVGPEDFAKVSAAQDAARTEWRDYEMSCGNYKTAMSYSVTDEEIAECEQARDAMFKKECETGSYKKALKQAKTPEQVAEVEKYQEAGRVAWMEYHAACGDTSAALKYAVTDEEEEKCKQAGIDKCESNRKEWLAFYTEKGDYRKAEECCVEPAEYEAVAAKKEEDRKAWLKYAIETADYKSAEQYAVDEAEAAEVAASKAAYPEVCRSQWRVYYLETKQYKKAKDCSVTPEEVAECEAAEARGEGGVRAAQTGHAGSEEQSRTEWKAYYVETTQYERAIGMCITPEEEAEVDASFEAVRQAHVAELKKKGKYHEAKKYALSDEEVKACDEEEDANQEVCRVEWYKYHLECGKYKEAKALAVTPEEDAECDKAESEQLETNRTAWLGYYQAARFADLGGISAGSRRDLGGVSAHLLGSRTLQEIGDYTSAKALCCSKEEDEECSKIFDQYRSEWLRYAMDNKDYALAKKYSVTPEELAACEALK
;
A
#
# COMPACT_ATOMS: atom_id res chain seq x y z
N MET A 1 -62.38 38.55 -27.96
CA MET A 1 -63.00 37.86 -26.81
C MET A 1 -62.80 38.78 -25.61
N CYS A 2 -63.87 39.26 -24.98
CA CYS A 2 -63.77 40.12 -23.81
C CYS A 2 -63.44 39.25 -22.60
N VAL A 3 -62.18 39.28 -22.20
CA VAL A 3 -61.64 38.55 -21.04
C VAL A 3 -62.10 39.31 -19.80
N GLY A 4 -62.85 38.67 -18.90
CA GLY A 4 -63.33 39.32 -17.68
C GLY A 4 -62.17 39.66 -16.72
N PRO A 5 -62.34 40.60 -15.77
CA PRO A 5 -61.33 40.93 -14.77
C PRO A 5 -60.83 39.72 -13.96
N GLU A 6 -61.71 38.74 -13.72
CA GLU A 6 -61.37 37.49 -13.04
C GLU A 6 -60.46 36.58 -13.88
N ASP A 7 -60.63 36.56 -15.20
CA ASP A 7 -59.79 35.78 -16.10
C ASP A 7 -58.40 36.42 -16.24
N PHE A 8 -58.33 37.75 -16.19
CA PHE A 8 -57.05 38.48 -16.16
C PHE A 8 -56.27 38.21 -14.85
N ALA A 9 -56.97 38.19 -13.71
CA ALA A 9 -56.36 37.87 -12.42
C ALA A 9 -55.79 36.44 -12.39
N LYS A 10 -56.48 35.46 -12.99
CA LYS A 10 -55.99 34.07 -13.11
C LYS A 10 -54.75 33.97 -13.98
N VAL A 11 -54.70 34.70 -15.10
CA VAL A 11 -53.53 34.72 -16.00
C VAL A 11 -52.34 35.40 -15.31
N SER A 12 -52.56 36.53 -14.63
CA SER A 12 -51.51 37.22 -13.86
C SER A 12 -50.93 36.32 -12.77
N ALA A 13 -51.78 35.65 -11.99
CA ALA A 13 -51.34 34.74 -10.94
C ALA A 13 -50.55 33.54 -11.50
N ALA A 14 -50.94 33.00 -12.65
CA ALA A 14 -50.20 31.92 -13.31
C ALA A 14 -48.85 32.38 -13.88
N GLN A 15 -48.77 33.60 -14.42
CA GLN A 15 -47.51 34.20 -14.88
C GLN A 15 -46.56 34.49 -13.71
N ASP A 16 -47.09 34.98 -12.59
CA ASP A 16 -46.30 35.23 -11.38
C ASP A 16 -45.74 33.91 -10.82
N ALA A 17 -46.55 32.86 -10.74
CA ALA A 17 -46.12 31.54 -10.29
C ALA A 17 -45.03 30.94 -11.19
N ALA A 18 -45.22 31.00 -12.51
CA ALA A 18 -44.24 30.51 -13.47
C ALA A 18 -42.91 31.28 -13.38
N ARG A 19 -42.95 32.61 -13.22
CA ARG A 19 -41.73 33.41 -13.01
C ARG A 19 -40.99 32.98 -11.75
N THR A 20 -41.69 32.82 -10.63
CA THR A 20 -41.07 32.38 -9.37
C THR A 20 -40.43 30.99 -9.53
N GLU A 21 -41.09 30.06 -10.23
CA GLU A 21 -40.53 28.74 -10.55
C GLU A 21 -39.24 28.84 -11.39
N TRP A 22 -39.22 29.71 -12.41
CA TRP A 22 -38.01 29.94 -13.21
C TRP A 22 -36.88 30.60 -12.40
N ARG A 23 -37.21 31.56 -11.53
CA ARG A 23 -36.23 32.18 -10.61
C ARG A 23 -35.58 31.11 -9.71
N ASP A 24 -36.39 30.27 -9.07
CA ASP A 24 -35.92 29.23 -8.16
C ASP A 24 -35.10 28.16 -8.90
N TYR A 25 -35.50 27.81 -10.12
CA TYR A 25 -34.73 26.93 -11.00
C TYR A 25 -33.33 27.52 -11.30
N GLU A 26 -33.26 28.79 -11.72
CA GLU A 26 -31.98 29.45 -12.01
C GLU A 26 -31.10 29.61 -10.76
N MET A 27 -31.71 29.88 -9.60
CA MET A 27 -31.03 29.88 -8.29
C MET A 27 -30.41 28.51 -7.98
N SER A 28 -31.15 27.42 -8.21
CA SER A 28 -30.67 26.06 -8.00
C SER A 28 -29.54 25.68 -8.98
N CYS A 29 -29.55 26.25 -10.18
CA CYS A 29 -28.52 26.04 -11.20
C CYS A 29 -27.26 26.91 -10.98
N GLY A 30 -27.26 27.82 -10.00
CA GLY A 30 -26.16 28.75 -9.74
C GLY A 30 -26.11 29.95 -10.70
N ASN A 31 -27.15 30.18 -11.49
CA ASN A 31 -27.24 31.26 -12.47
C ASN A 31 -27.86 32.52 -11.85
N TYR A 32 -27.26 33.03 -10.77
CA TYR A 32 -27.83 34.10 -9.94
C TYR A 32 -28.12 35.40 -10.70
N LYS A 33 -27.39 35.69 -11.79
CA LYS A 33 -27.65 36.85 -12.64
C LYS A 33 -28.96 36.70 -13.44
N THR A 34 -29.24 35.49 -13.92
CA THR A 34 -30.47 35.16 -14.64
C THR A 34 -31.64 35.09 -13.66
N ALA A 35 -31.46 34.44 -12.50
CA ALA A 35 -32.44 34.42 -11.42
C ALA A 35 -32.88 35.83 -11.00
N MET A 36 -31.92 36.74 -10.84
CA MET A 36 -32.17 38.14 -10.49
C MET A 36 -32.99 38.90 -11.53
N SER A 37 -32.93 38.51 -12.81
CA SER A 37 -33.77 39.11 -13.86
C SER A 37 -35.24 38.69 -13.77
N TYR A 38 -35.53 37.60 -13.06
CA TYR A 38 -36.87 37.12 -12.73
C TYR A 38 -37.34 37.58 -11.34
N SER A 39 -36.50 38.25 -10.55
CA SER A 39 -36.88 38.84 -9.26
C SER A 39 -37.61 40.16 -9.47
N VAL A 40 -38.74 40.33 -8.79
CA VAL A 40 -39.59 41.54 -8.87
C VAL A 40 -39.76 42.23 -7.54
N THR A 41 -39.41 41.58 -6.42
CA THR A 41 -39.37 42.21 -5.09
C THR A 41 -37.93 42.45 -4.62
N ASP A 42 -37.76 43.45 -3.75
CA ASP A 42 -36.45 43.73 -3.13
C ASP A 42 -35.96 42.54 -2.28
N GLU A 43 -36.88 41.80 -1.65
CA GLU A 43 -36.58 40.56 -0.91
C GLU A 43 -36.04 39.48 -1.85
N GLU A 44 -36.68 39.29 -3.01
CA GLU A 44 -36.25 38.30 -4.00
C GLU A 44 -34.88 38.64 -4.60
N ILE A 45 -34.57 39.93 -4.77
CA ILE A 45 -33.27 40.41 -5.21
C ILE A 45 -32.21 40.17 -4.12
N ALA A 46 -32.52 40.50 -2.86
CA ALA A 46 -31.61 40.30 -1.73
C ALA A 46 -31.26 38.81 -1.51
N GLU A 47 -32.23 37.90 -1.66
CA GLU A 47 -31.98 36.45 -1.63
C GLU A 47 -31.01 35.99 -2.74
N CYS A 48 -31.16 36.53 -3.96
CA CYS A 48 -30.25 36.23 -5.06
C CYS A 48 -28.83 36.76 -4.79
N GLU A 49 -28.70 37.93 -4.15
CA GLU A 49 -27.41 38.49 -3.77
C GLU A 49 -26.73 37.67 -2.67
N GLN A 50 -27.47 37.29 -1.62
CA GLN A 50 -26.93 36.44 -0.56
C GLN A 50 -26.48 35.07 -1.09
N ALA A 51 -27.28 34.43 -1.95
CA ALA A 51 -26.91 33.14 -2.53
C ALA A 51 -25.67 33.24 -3.42
N ARG A 52 -25.55 34.33 -4.19
CA ARG A 52 -24.37 34.62 -5.02
C ARG A 52 -23.12 34.85 -4.15
N ASP A 53 -23.22 35.66 -3.11
CA ASP A 53 -22.08 35.98 -2.23
C ASP A 53 -21.64 34.73 -1.41
N ALA A 54 -22.59 33.88 -1.02
CA ALA A 54 -22.30 32.57 -0.43
C ALA A 54 -21.55 31.64 -1.42
N MET A 55 -21.94 31.67 -2.70
CA MET A 55 -21.23 30.91 -3.74
C MET A 55 -19.83 31.45 -4.02
N PHE A 56 -19.65 32.79 -4.06
CA PHE A 56 -18.33 33.41 -4.16
C PHE A 56 -17.39 32.93 -3.03
N LYS A 57 -17.87 32.97 -1.78
CA LYS A 57 -17.10 32.49 -0.63
C LYS A 57 -16.75 31.02 -0.74
N LYS A 58 -17.70 30.17 -1.13
CA LYS A 58 -17.48 28.74 -1.38
C LYS A 58 -16.44 28.51 -2.48
N GLU A 59 -16.46 29.29 -3.56
CA GLU A 59 -15.47 29.18 -4.63
C GLU A 59 -14.06 29.58 -4.18
N CYS A 60 -13.92 30.60 -3.31
CA CYS A 60 -12.66 30.93 -2.65
C CYS A 60 -12.14 29.78 -1.78
N GLU A 61 -13.01 29.20 -0.95
CA GLU A 61 -12.64 28.11 -0.02
C GLU A 61 -12.30 26.80 -0.74
N THR A 62 -12.95 26.51 -1.87
CA THR A 62 -12.74 25.28 -2.66
C THR A 62 -11.57 25.38 -3.65
N GLY A 63 -10.83 26.49 -3.66
CA GLY A 63 -9.70 26.70 -4.57
C GLY A 63 -10.08 27.04 -6.01
N SER A 64 -11.36 27.36 -6.26
CA SER A 64 -11.87 27.76 -7.58
C SER A 64 -11.62 29.24 -7.88
N TYR A 65 -10.40 29.73 -7.65
CA TYR A 65 -10.06 31.16 -7.66
C TYR A 65 -10.41 31.87 -8.98
N LYS A 66 -10.24 31.21 -10.13
CA LYS A 66 -10.64 31.77 -11.43
C LYS A 66 -12.15 32.04 -11.54
N LYS A 67 -12.98 31.22 -10.89
CA LYS A 67 -14.44 31.43 -10.87
C LYS A 67 -14.79 32.53 -9.86
N ALA A 68 -14.18 32.50 -8.67
CA ALA A 68 -14.36 33.55 -7.66
C ALA A 68 -14.00 34.93 -8.21
N LEU A 69 -12.87 35.07 -8.94
CA LEU A 69 -12.47 36.31 -9.60
C LEU A 69 -13.48 36.80 -10.64
N LYS A 70 -14.15 35.90 -11.38
CA LYS A 70 -15.21 36.28 -12.34
C LYS A 70 -16.49 36.74 -11.64
N GLN A 71 -16.73 36.30 -10.40
CA GLN A 71 -17.89 36.67 -9.61
C GLN A 71 -17.65 37.94 -8.77
N ALA A 72 -16.41 38.26 -8.47
CA ALA A 72 -16.02 39.47 -7.75
C ALA A 72 -16.49 40.73 -8.50
N LYS A 73 -17.21 41.61 -7.80
CA LYS A 73 -17.72 42.89 -8.32
C LYS A 73 -17.00 44.10 -7.74
N THR A 74 -16.27 43.92 -6.65
CA THR A 74 -15.59 44.99 -5.94
C THR A 74 -14.09 44.71 -5.81
N PRO A 75 -13.25 45.75 -5.72
CA PRO A 75 -11.83 45.58 -5.44
C PRO A 75 -11.56 44.79 -4.15
N GLU A 76 -12.42 44.92 -3.15
CA GLU A 76 -12.32 44.19 -1.88
C GLU A 76 -12.54 42.68 -2.09
N GLN A 77 -13.52 42.29 -2.90
CA GLN A 77 -13.74 40.88 -3.25
C GLN A 77 -12.56 40.31 -4.05
N VAL A 78 -11.98 41.09 -4.97
CA VAL A 78 -10.77 40.66 -5.71
C VAL A 78 -9.59 40.41 -4.75
N ALA A 79 -9.33 41.34 -3.83
CA ALA A 79 -8.30 41.19 -2.81
C ALA A 79 -8.57 39.99 -1.88
N GLU A 80 -9.84 39.68 -1.61
CA GLU A 80 -10.21 38.48 -0.87
C GLU A 80 -9.83 37.21 -1.63
N VAL A 81 -10.10 37.12 -2.95
CA VAL A 81 -9.68 35.95 -3.74
C VAL A 81 -8.16 35.79 -3.75
N GLU A 82 -7.41 36.88 -3.93
CA GLU A 82 -5.94 36.86 -3.89
C GLU A 82 -5.41 36.34 -2.55
N LYS A 83 -6.03 36.75 -1.44
CA LYS A 83 -5.69 36.23 -0.10
C LYS A 83 -5.94 34.73 0.02
N TYR A 84 -7.06 34.21 -0.50
CA TYR A 84 -7.33 32.77 -0.48
C TYR A 84 -6.42 31.98 -1.42
N GLN A 85 -6.07 32.55 -2.57
CA GLN A 85 -5.15 31.94 -3.52
C GLN A 85 -3.74 31.83 -2.92
N GLU A 86 -3.29 32.88 -2.25
CA GLU A 86 -2.02 32.88 -1.54
C GLU A 86 -2.00 31.90 -0.37
N ALA A 87 -3.08 31.86 0.43
CA ALA A 87 -3.22 30.88 1.50
C ALA A 87 -3.21 29.44 0.96
N GLY A 88 -3.85 29.19 -0.19
CA GLY A 88 -3.83 27.90 -0.87
C GLY A 88 -2.44 27.50 -1.36
N ARG A 89 -1.69 28.44 -1.96
CA ARG A 89 -0.29 28.23 -2.38
C ARG A 89 0.58 27.84 -1.18
N VAL A 90 0.51 28.59 -0.09
CA VAL A 90 1.25 28.31 1.15
C VAL A 90 0.87 26.94 1.71
N ALA A 91 -0.42 26.60 1.74
CA ALA A 91 -0.87 25.29 2.21
C ALA A 91 -0.30 24.13 1.39
N TRP A 92 -0.25 24.27 0.05
CA TRP A 92 0.36 23.26 -0.83
C TRP A 92 1.88 23.17 -0.63
N MET A 93 2.56 24.31 -0.48
CA MET A 93 3.99 24.36 -0.16
C MET A 93 4.28 23.59 1.14
N GLU A 94 3.55 23.89 2.21
CA GLU A 94 3.72 23.25 3.52
C GLU A 94 3.38 21.75 3.49
N TYR A 95 2.35 21.36 2.74
CA TYR A 95 2.01 19.95 2.52
C TYR A 95 3.17 19.18 1.89
N HIS A 96 3.71 19.67 0.76
CA HIS A 96 4.82 19.00 0.08
C HIS A 96 6.09 18.98 0.93
N ALA A 97 6.38 20.07 1.65
CA ALA A 97 7.49 20.15 2.59
C ALA A 97 7.36 19.09 3.71
N ALA A 98 6.16 18.93 4.28
CA ALA A 98 5.89 17.93 5.32
C ALA A 98 6.00 16.48 4.80
N CYS A 99 5.64 16.24 3.54
CA CYS A 99 5.83 14.95 2.88
C CYS A 99 7.31 14.65 2.55
N GLY A 100 8.21 15.63 2.66
CA GLY A 100 9.62 15.50 2.25
C GLY A 100 9.86 15.69 0.75
N ASP A 101 8.83 16.09 -0.02
CA ASP A 101 8.97 16.42 -1.45
C ASP A 101 9.42 17.88 -1.59
N THR A 102 10.71 18.10 -1.30
CA THR A 102 11.35 19.42 -1.43
C THR A 102 11.24 19.98 -2.83
N SER A 103 11.32 19.14 -3.87
CA SER A 103 11.23 19.59 -5.26
C SER A 103 9.83 20.12 -5.60
N ALA A 104 8.77 19.48 -5.10
CA ALA A 104 7.42 20.00 -5.28
C ALA A 104 7.16 21.23 -4.40
N ALA A 105 7.62 21.24 -3.14
CA ALA A 105 7.45 22.39 -2.25
C ALA A 105 8.09 23.67 -2.80
N LEU A 106 9.30 23.56 -3.35
CA LEU A 106 10.03 24.68 -3.96
C LEU A 106 9.34 25.29 -5.18
N LYS A 107 8.45 24.57 -5.86
CA LYS A 107 7.63 25.15 -6.96
C LYS A 107 6.62 26.17 -6.46
N TYR A 108 6.22 26.05 -5.19
CA TYR A 108 5.26 26.94 -4.57
C TYR A 108 5.94 28.07 -3.80
N ALA A 109 7.21 27.93 -3.39
CA ALA A 109 7.96 28.97 -2.70
C ALA A 109 8.19 30.18 -3.62
N VAL A 110 7.86 31.39 -3.15
CA VAL A 110 8.02 32.63 -3.92
C VAL A 110 8.98 33.63 -3.26
N THR A 111 9.41 33.34 -2.04
CA THR A 111 10.41 34.14 -1.31
C THR A 111 11.60 33.28 -0.89
N ASP A 112 12.76 33.91 -0.67
CA ASP A 112 13.96 33.22 -0.18
C ASP A 112 13.72 32.56 1.19
N GLU A 113 12.92 33.20 2.05
CA GLU A 113 12.54 32.65 3.37
C GLU A 113 11.72 31.36 3.25
N GLU A 114 10.79 31.31 2.29
CA GLU A 114 10.00 30.13 2.00
C GLU A 114 10.83 29.00 1.39
N GLU A 115 11.76 29.34 0.51
CA GLU A 115 12.70 28.40 -0.07
C GLU A 115 13.59 27.75 1.00
N GLU A 116 14.16 28.54 1.91
CA GLU A 116 14.97 28.01 3.02
C GLU A 116 14.12 27.17 3.99
N LYS A 117 12.86 27.58 4.26
CA LYS A 117 11.92 26.77 5.06
C LYS A 117 11.65 25.41 4.42
N CYS A 118 11.45 25.35 3.10
CA CYS A 118 11.24 24.10 2.37
C CYS A 118 12.49 23.20 2.42
N LYS A 119 13.68 23.75 2.21
CA LYS A 119 14.95 23.00 2.30
C LYS A 119 15.16 22.43 3.69
N GLN A 120 14.94 23.24 4.74
CA GLN A 120 15.07 22.79 6.12
C GLN A 120 14.08 21.67 6.45
N ALA A 121 12.82 21.78 6.02
CA ALA A 121 11.83 20.72 6.21
C ALA A 121 12.24 19.40 5.53
N GLY A 122 12.87 19.46 4.36
CA GLY A 122 13.46 18.28 3.70
C GLY A 122 14.59 17.64 4.49
N ILE A 123 15.48 18.46 5.05
CA ILE A 123 16.59 17.99 5.92
C ILE A 123 16.00 17.33 7.18
N ASP A 124 15.06 17.99 7.85
CA ASP A 124 14.41 17.48 9.05
C ASP A 124 13.69 16.15 8.78
N LYS A 125 13.03 16.03 7.62
CA LYS A 125 12.37 14.78 7.22
C LYS A 125 13.37 13.66 6.93
N CYS A 126 14.47 13.95 6.24
CA CYS A 126 15.54 12.97 6.00
C CYS A 126 16.16 12.48 7.32
N GLU A 127 16.40 13.41 8.25
CA GLU A 127 16.92 13.11 9.58
C GLU A 127 15.94 12.28 10.42
N SER A 128 14.64 12.57 10.36
CA SER A 128 13.59 11.73 10.97
C SER A 128 13.61 10.32 10.41
N ASN A 129 13.61 10.17 9.08
CA ASN A 129 13.62 8.86 8.42
C ASN A 129 14.90 8.09 8.77
N ARG A 130 16.06 8.75 8.82
CA ARG A 130 17.33 8.13 9.24
C ARG A 130 17.22 7.55 10.64
N LYS A 131 16.66 8.29 11.60
CA LYS A 131 16.45 7.83 12.97
C LYS A 131 15.49 6.64 13.06
N GLU A 132 14.42 6.65 12.26
CA GLU A 132 13.51 5.50 12.14
C GLU A 132 14.24 4.26 11.62
N TRP A 133 15.08 4.41 10.58
CA TRP A 133 15.88 3.31 10.04
C TRP A 133 16.95 2.81 11.02
N LEU A 134 17.61 3.72 11.74
CA LEU A 134 18.56 3.37 12.80
C LEU A 134 17.89 2.50 13.86
N ALA A 135 16.71 2.90 14.34
CA ALA A 135 15.94 2.11 15.31
C ALA A 135 15.54 0.74 14.75
N PHE A 136 15.01 0.70 13.52
CA PHE A 136 14.60 -0.52 12.86
C PHE A 136 15.75 -1.53 12.69
N TYR A 137 16.91 -1.10 12.18
CA TYR A 137 18.05 -2.00 11.98
C TYR A 137 18.66 -2.47 13.30
N THR A 138 18.66 -1.61 14.33
CA THR A 138 19.10 -1.97 15.68
C THR A 138 18.21 -3.05 16.29
N GLU A 139 16.89 -2.92 16.17
CA GLU A 139 15.92 -3.92 16.67
C GLU A 139 16.00 -5.26 15.91
N LYS A 140 16.25 -5.22 14.60
CA LYS A 140 16.42 -6.43 13.78
C LYS A 140 17.76 -7.14 13.99
N GLY A 141 18.72 -6.51 14.66
CA GLY A 141 20.09 -7.02 14.81
C GLY A 141 20.96 -6.89 13.55
N ASP A 142 20.57 -6.08 12.56
CA ASP A 142 21.42 -5.74 11.40
C ASP A 142 22.34 -4.57 11.76
N TYR A 143 23.28 -4.81 12.69
CA TYR A 143 24.10 -3.75 13.27
C TYR A 143 25.00 -3.05 12.25
N ARG A 144 25.35 -3.70 11.13
CA ARG A 144 26.13 -3.06 10.06
C ARG A 144 25.33 -1.92 9.44
N LYS A 145 24.06 -2.14 9.10
CA LYS A 145 23.20 -1.09 8.55
C LYS A 145 22.80 -0.05 9.60
N ALA A 146 22.67 -0.47 10.87
CA ALA A 146 22.46 0.47 11.96
C ALA A 146 23.64 1.45 12.10
N GLU A 147 24.88 0.94 12.09
CA GLU A 147 26.10 1.77 12.11
C GLU A 147 26.20 2.70 10.90
N GLU A 148 25.81 2.27 9.69
CA GLU A 148 25.73 3.14 8.50
C GLU A 148 24.72 4.29 8.65
N CYS A 149 23.70 4.12 9.50
CA CYS A 149 22.72 5.16 9.78
C CYS A 149 23.16 6.12 10.89
N CYS A 150 24.20 5.80 11.67
CA CYS A 150 24.66 6.64 12.79
C CYS A 150 25.43 7.87 12.30
N VAL A 151 25.13 9.02 12.91
CA VAL A 151 25.80 10.30 12.63
C VAL A 151 26.51 10.83 13.87
N GLU A 152 25.91 10.65 15.05
CA GLU A 152 26.46 11.15 16.31
C GLU A 152 27.21 10.05 17.08
N PRO A 153 28.30 10.36 17.81
CA PRO A 153 29.04 9.37 18.61
C PRO A 153 28.16 8.60 19.61
N ALA A 154 27.17 9.26 20.20
CA ALA A 154 26.23 8.63 21.13
C ALA A 154 25.34 7.58 20.45
N GLU A 155 25.03 7.72 19.16
CA GLU A 155 24.26 6.73 18.40
C GLU A 155 25.10 5.47 18.16
N TYR A 156 26.39 5.63 17.83
CA TYR A 156 27.32 4.49 17.71
C TYR A 156 27.47 3.73 19.04
N GLU A 157 27.60 4.44 20.16
CA GLU A 157 27.68 3.83 21.49
C GLU A 157 26.40 3.06 21.85
N ALA A 158 25.23 3.59 21.53
CA ALA A 158 23.95 2.92 21.77
C ALA A 158 23.81 1.64 20.93
N VAL A 159 24.17 1.67 19.65
CA VAL A 159 24.17 0.48 18.78
C VAL A 159 25.15 -0.57 19.29
N ALA A 160 26.35 -0.16 19.68
CA ALA A 160 27.37 -1.08 20.23
C ALA A 160 26.91 -1.72 21.54
N ALA A 161 26.28 -0.95 22.44
CA ALA A 161 25.71 -1.47 23.68
C ALA A 161 24.61 -2.51 23.39
N LYS A 162 23.72 -2.23 22.44
CA LYS A 162 22.65 -3.16 22.07
C LYS A 162 23.18 -4.45 21.43
N LYS A 163 24.17 -4.32 20.54
CA LYS A 163 24.87 -5.46 19.93
C LYS A 163 25.51 -6.37 20.97
N GLU A 164 26.13 -5.78 21.99
CA GLU A 164 26.75 -6.52 23.08
C GLU A 164 25.71 -7.20 23.99
N GLU A 165 24.59 -6.54 24.27
CA GLU A 165 23.45 -7.13 24.99
C GLU A 165 22.91 -8.37 24.26
N ASP A 166 22.62 -8.23 22.97
CA ASP A 166 22.05 -9.31 22.16
C ASP A 166 23.06 -10.46 21.98
N ARG A 167 24.37 -10.17 21.82
CA ARG A 167 25.43 -11.19 21.81
C ARG A 167 25.43 -12.01 23.10
N LYS A 168 25.35 -11.37 24.27
CA LYS A 168 25.29 -12.06 25.56
C LYS A 168 24.03 -12.91 25.71
N ALA A 169 22.90 -12.43 25.21
CA ALA A 169 21.67 -13.22 25.17
C ALA A 169 21.83 -14.48 24.31
N TRP A 170 22.45 -14.35 23.13
CA TRP A 170 22.75 -15.49 22.25
C TRP A 170 23.77 -16.47 22.83
N LEU A 171 24.81 -15.98 23.52
CA LEU A 171 25.76 -16.82 24.24
C LEU A 171 25.03 -17.69 25.27
N LYS A 172 24.20 -17.08 26.13
CA LYS A 172 23.43 -17.79 27.14
C LYS A 172 22.49 -18.84 26.53
N TYR A 173 21.75 -18.46 25.49
CA TYR A 173 20.86 -19.37 24.78
C TYR A 173 21.61 -20.57 24.19
N ALA A 174 22.78 -20.35 23.58
CA ALA A 174 23.61 -21.41 23.01
C ALA A 174 24.14 -22.38 24.08
N ILE A 175 24.51 -21.87 25.27
CA ILE A 175 24.90 -22.70 26.42
C ILE A 175 23.72 -23.55 26.91
N GLU A 176 22.53 -22.96 27.07
CA GLU A 176 21.33 -23.66 27.56
C GLU A 176 20.83 -24.73 26.59
N THR A 177 20.99 -24.50 25.29
CA THR A 177 20.61 -25.45 24.23
C THR A 177 21.72 -26.42 23.84
N ALA A 178 22.87 -26.35 24.53
CA ALA A 178 24.06 -27.17 24.28
C ALA A 178 24.64 -27.03 22.86
N ASP A 179 24.39 -25.91 22.16
CA ASP A 179 25.08 -25.56 20.92
C ASP A 179 26.42 -24.89 21.24
N TYR A 180 27.37 -25.70 21.69
CA TYR A 180 28.70 -25.22 22.10
C TYR A 180 29.51 -24.62 20.97
N LYS A 181 29.22 -24.98 19.71
CA LYS A 181 29.91 -24.38 18.56
C LYS A 181 29.53 -22.91 18.42
N SER A 182 28.24 -22.60 18.55
CA SER A 182 27.76 -21.21 18.55
C SER A 182 28.16 -20.47 19.83
N ALA A 183 28.10 -21.13 20.99
CA ALA A 183 28.51 -20.52 22.26
C ALA A 183 29.99 -20.09 22.24
N GLU A 184 30.89 -20.93 21.70
CA GLU A 184 32.31 -20.59 21.53
C GLU A 184 32.52 -19.41 20.57
N GLN A 185 31.65 -19.21 19.58
CA GLN A 185 31.71 -18.05 18.68
C GLN A 185 31.25 -16.76 19.34
N TYR A 186 30.26 -16.83 20.22
CA TYR A 186 29.74 -15.67 20.92
C TYR A 186 30.63 -15.25 22.09
N ALA A 187 31.33 -16.17 22.76
CA ALA A 187 32.22 -15.84 23.87
C ALA A 187 33.40 -14.98 23.41
N VAL A 188 33.56 -13.78 23.99
CA VAL A 188 34.61 -12.83 23.59
C VAL A 188 35.71 -12.66 24.62
N ASP A 189 35.46 -13.03 25.88
CA ASP A 189 36.43 -12.94 26.96
C ASP A 189 36.73 -14.29 27.61
N GLU A 190 37.77 -14.32 28.46
CA GLU A 190 38.25 -15.53 29.11
C GLU A 190 37.24 -16.11 30.12
N ALA A 191 36.43 -15.26 30.75
CA ALA A 191 35.41 -15.70 31.71
C ALA A 191 34.24 -16.37 30.99
N GLU A 192 33.74 -15.77 29.91
CA GLU A 192 32.71 -16.34 29.04
C GLU A 192 33.19 -17.66 28.41
N ALA A 193 34.44 -17.71 27.94
CA ALA A 193 35.02 -18.94 27.39
C ALA A 193 35.14 -20.05 28.47
N ALA A 194 35.52 -19.69 29.70
CA ALA A 194 35.58 -20.63 30.81
C ALA A 194 34.19 -21.17 31.20
N GLU A 195 33.15 -20.33 31.16
CA GLU A 195 31.77 -20.76 31.40
C GLU A 195 31.30 -21.76 30.33
N VAL A 196 31.55 -21.48 29.06
CA VAL A 196 31.24 -22.40 27.95
C VAL A 196 31.98 -23.73 28.13
N ALA A 197 33.27 -23.69 28.46
CA ALA A 197 34.09 -24.89 28.68
C ALA A 197 33.59 -25.71 29.88
N ALA A 198 33.22 -25.06 30.98
CA ALA A 198 32.67 -25.71 32.17
C ALA A 198 31.32 -26.38 31.86
N SER A 199 30.41 -25.69 31.17
CA SER A 199 29.13 -26.24 30.74
C SER A 199 29.32 -27.43 29.81
N LYS A 200 30.20 -27.31 28.81
CA LYS A 200 30.55 -28.39 27.87
C LYS A 200 31.15 -29.61 28.57
N ALA A 201 31.99 -29.41 29.58
CA ALA A 201 32.56 -30.50 30.38
C ALA A 201 31.52 -31.16 31.29
N ALA A 202 30.55 -30.40 31.81
CA ALA A 202 29.45 -30.92 32.63
C ALA A 202 28.35 -31.59 31.79
N TYR A 203 28.21 -31.25 30.51
CA TYR A 203 27.12 -31.72 29.65
C TYR A 203 26.97 -33.24 29.57
N PRO A 204 28.05 -34.05 29.40
CA PRO A 204 27.93 -35.51 29.40
C PRO A 204 27.29 -36.05 30.68
N GLU A 205 27.59 -35.44 31.83
CA GLU A 205 27.04 -35.83 33.12
C GLU A 205 25.57 -35.42 33.27
N VAL A 206 25.20 -34.24 32.76
CA VAL A 206 23.79 -33.81 32.64
C VAL A 206 22.99 -34.80 31.79
N CYS A 207 23.52 -35.18 30.61
CA CYS A 207 22.89 -36.17 29.74
C CYS A 207 22.76 -37.52 30.42
N ARG A 208 23.83 -38.02 31.08
CA ARG A 208 23.80 -39.29 31.82
C ARG A 208 22.71 -39.28 32.89
N SER A 209 22.63 -38.21 33.70
CA SER A 209 21.63 -38.08 34.75
C SER A 209 20.20 -38.06 34.17
N GLN A 210 19.97 -37.32 33.08
CA GLN A 210 18.68 -37.32 32.37
C GLN A 210 18.31 -38.71 31.84
N TRP A 211 19.28 -39.44 31.25
CA TRP A 211 19.08 -40.82 30.82
C TRP A 211 18.80 -41.76 31.99
N ARG A 212 19.46 -41.59 33.13
CA ARG A 212 19.20 -42.38 34.35
C ARG A 212 17.78 -42.18 34.84
N VAL A 213 17.34 -40.92 34.98
CA VAL A 213 15.96 -40.58 35.39
C VAL A 213 14.95 -41.21 34.43
N TYR A 214 15.18 -41.06 33.13
CA TYR A 214 14.34 -41.68 32.11
C TYR A 214 14.30 -43.23 32.23
N TYR A 215 15.44 -43.88 32.48
CA TYR A 215 15.50 -45.33 32.65
C TYR A 215 14.82 -45.80 33.95
N LEU A 216 14.86 -44.99 35.01
CA LEU A 216 14.10 -45.23 36.24
C LEU A 216 12.60 -45.12 36.00
N GLU A 217 12.17 -44.08 35.29
CA GLU A 217 10.77 -43.85 34.92
C GLU A 217 10.23 -44.96 34.02
N THR A 218 11.04 -45.44 33.07
CA THR A 218 10.69 -46.56 32.17
C THR A 218 10.94 -47.94 32.76
N LYS A 219 11.27 -48.04 34.06
CA LYS A 219 11.51 -49.30 34.76
C LYS A 219 12.62 -50.17 34.12
N GLN A 220 13.51 -49.57 33.34
CA GLN A 220 14.71 -50.21 32.80
C GLN A 220 15.83 -50.16 33.85
N TYR A 221 15.60 -50.77 35.01
CA TYR A 221 16.44 -50.62 36.21
C TYR A 221 17.90 -51.01 35.99
N LYS A 222 18.17 -52.00 35.12
CA LYS A 222 19.54 -52.36 34.75
C LYS A 222 20.25 -51.22 34.02
N LYS A 223 19.60 -50.60 33.02
CA LYS A 223 20.17 -49.45 32.29
C LYS A 223 20.29 -48.21 33.17
N ALA A 224 19.35 -48.00 34.09
CA ALA A 224 19.46 -46.95 35.09
C ALA A 224 20.69 -47.15 35.98
N LYS A 225 20.91 -48.38 36.50
CA LYS A 225 22.11 -48.72 37.29
C LYS A 225 23.39 -48.57 36.49
N ASP A 226 23.41 -48.99 35.22
CA ASP A 226 24.57 -48.81 34.33
C ASP A 226 24.88 -47.32 34.09
N CYS A 227 23.86 -46.46 34.17
CA CYS A 227 24.04 -45.01 34.15
C CYS A 227 24.35 -44.41 35.52
N SER A 228 24.29 -45.12 36.65
CA SER A 228 24.55 -44.59 37.99
C SER A 228 26.04 -44.57 38.32
N VAL A 229 26.53 -43.45 38.87
CA VAL A 229 27.96 -43.27 39.19
C VAL A 229 28.23 -43.07 40.67
N THR A 230 27.20 -42.76 41.46
CA THR A 230 27.30 -42.66 42.92
C THR A 230 26.58 -43.82 43.62
N PRO A 231 27.02 -44.20 44.83
CA PRO A 231 26.32 -45.20 45.65
C PRO A 231 24.87 -44.81 45.95
N GLU A 232 24.57 -43.52 46.11
CA GLU A 232 23.22 -43.01 46.33
C GLU A 232 22.32 -43.21 45.10
N GLU A 233 22.84 -42.95 43.89
CA GLU A 233 22.11 -43.18 42.64
C GLU A 233 21.83 -44.68 42.41
N VAL A 234 22.78 -45.54 42.76
CA VAL A 234 22.58 -47.01 42.73
C VAL A 234 21.53 -47.44 43.75
N ALA A 235 21.59 -46.92 44.98
CA ALA A 235 20.62 -47.21 46.03
C ALA A 235 19.21 -46.71 45.66
N GLU A 236 19.10 -45.57 44.97
CA GLU A 236 17.84 -45.07 44.43
C GLU A 236 17.27 -46.04 43.37
N CYS A 237 18.13 -46.55 42.48
CA CYS A 237 17.74 -47.56 41.49
C CYS A 237 17.29 -48.87 42.14
N GLU A 238 18.01 -49.36 43.15
CA GLU A 238 17.67 -50.57 43.89
C GLU A 238 16.39 -50.42 44.73
N ALA A 239 16.17 -49.25 45.33
CA ALA A 239 14.95 -48.94 46.04
C ALA A 239 13.75 -48.77 45.08
N ALA A 240 13.97 -48.26 43.86
CA ALA A 240 12.96 -48.20 42.83
C ALA A 240 12.61 -49.61 42.29
N GLU A 241 13.62 -50.46 42.07
CA GLU A 241 13.47 -51.87 41.69
C GLU A 241 12.73 -52.66 42.79
N ALA A 242 13.13 -52.53 44.06
CA ALA A 242 12.48 -53.20 45.18
C ALA A 242 11.06 -52.69 45.47
N ARG A 243 10.76 -51.42 45.18
CA ARG A 243 9.37 -50.89 45.20
C ARG A 243 8.55 -51.48 44.05
N GLY A 244 9.15 -51.62 42.87
CA GLY A 244 8.57 -52.34 41.74
C GLY A 244 8.27 -53.80 42.07
N GLU A 245 9.22 -54.52 42.68
CA GLU A 245 9.09 -55.94 43.06
C GLU A 245 8.22 -56.17 44.32
N GLY A 246 8.19 -55.22 45.25
CA GLY A 246 7.35 -55.25 46.46
C GLY A 246 5.85 -55.12 46.17
N GLY A 247 5.48 -54.48 45.06
CA GLY A 247 4.11 -54.48 44.53
C GLY A 247 3.70 -55.84 43.94
N VAL A 248 4.65 -56.59 43.37
CA VAL A 248 4.40 -57.89 42.72
C VAL A 248 4.02 -58.99 43.72
N ARG A 249 4.52 -58.92 44.97
CA ARG A 249 4.18 -59.91 46.01
C ARG A 249 2.84 -59.67 46.71
N ALA A 250 2.36 -58.43 46.77
CA ALA A 250 1.05 -58.11 47.37
C ALA A 250 -0.13 -58.25 46.38
N ALA A 251 0.16 -58.26 45.07
CA ALA A 251 -0.85 -58.27 44.03
C ALA A 251 -1.01 -59.61 43.29
N GLN A 252 -0.45 -60.70 43.84
CA GLN A 252 -0.58 -62.04 43.29
C GLN A 252 -2.00 -62.64 43.37
N THR A 253 -2.98 -61.86 43.83
CA THR A 253 -4.42 -62.20 43.79
C THR A 253 -5.29 -61.16 43.05
N GLY A 254 -4.72 -60.21 42.30
CA GLY A 254 -5.53 -59.24 41.52
C GLY A 254 -4.86 -58.38 40.43
N HIS A 255 -3.57 -58.57 40.09
CA HIS A 255 -2.81 -57.59 39.26
C HIS A 255 -2.76 -57.79 37.74
N ALA A 256 -3.49 -58.71 37.13
CA ALA A 256 -3.46 -58.79 35.66
C ALA A 256 -4.12 -57.57 34.98
N GLY A 257 -4.99 -56.83 35.68
CA GLY A 257 -5.71 -55.68 35.12
C GLY A 257 -5.01 -54.32 35.23
N SER A 258 -4.13 -54.11 36.22
CA SER A 258 -3.54 -52.77 36.48
C SER A 258 -2.18 -52.55 35.82
N GLU A 259 -1.37 -53.59 35.62
CA GLU A 259 -0.10 -53.46 34.89
C GLU A 259 -0.33 -53.19 33.39
N GLU A 260 -1.37 -53.82 32.82
CA GLU A 260 -1.85 -53.56 31.46
C GLU A 260 -2.31 -52.10 31.31
N GLN A 261 -3.12 -51.61 32.26
CA GLN A 261 -3.58 -50.21 32.28
C GLN A 261 -2.41 -49.23 32.35
N SER A 262 -1.45 -49.45 33.26
CA SER A 262 -0.28 -48.58 33.36
C SER A 262 0.57 -48.60 32.08
N ARG A 263 0.77 -49.75 31.43
CA ARG A 263 1.47 -49.80 30.14
C ARG A 263 0.75 -48.98 29.07
N THR A 264 -0.57 -49.13 28.98
CA THR A 264 -1.37 -48.37 28.00
C THR A 264 -1.36 -46.86 28.26
N GLU A 265 -1.35 -46.43 29.53
CA GLU A 265 -1.24 -45.02 29.91
C GLU A 265 0.14 -44.44 29.56
N TRP A 266 1.22 -45.16 29.84
CA TRP A 266 2.57 -44.73 29.45
C TRP A 266 2.76 -44.76 27.92
N LYS A 267 2.14 -45.71 27.21
CA LYS A 267 2.15 -45.78 25.74
C LYS A 267 1.52 -44.52 25.17
N ALA A 268 0.36 -44.13 25.70
CA ALA A 268 -0.32 -42.90 25.33
C ALA A 268 0.54 -41.66 25.63
N TYR A 269 1.19 -41.60 26.79
CA TYR A 269 2.09 -40.49 27.15
C TYR A 269 3.29 -40.35 26.21
N TYR A 270 3.94 -41.45 25.81
CA TYR A 270 5.05 -41.39 24.86
C TYR A 270 4.61 -41.04 23.44
N VAL A 271 3.40 -41.44 23.04
CA VAL A 271 2.79 -40.96 21.79
C VAL A 271 2.52 -39.45 21.86
N GLU A 272 1.95 -38.96 22.96
CA GLU A 272 1.65 -37.54 23.17
C GLU A 272 2.91 -36.67 23.23
N THR A 273 3.98 -37.16 23.85
CA THR A 273 5.27 -36.45 23.94
C THR A 273 6.20 -36.71 22.76
N THR A 274 5.70 -37.29 21.66
CA THR A 274 6.44 -37.56 20.40
C THR A 274 7.65 -38.50 20.54
N GLN A 275 7.67 -39.32 21.58
CA GLN A 275 8.73 -40.29 21.89
C GLN A 275 8.41 -41.68 21.33
N TYR A 276 8.25 -41.77 20.00
CA TYR A 276 7.68 -42.94 19.33
C TYR A 276 8.49 -44.24 19.50
N GLU A 277 9.81 -44.18 19.49
CA GLU A 277 10.67 -45.37 19.74
C GLU A 277 10.39 -46.00 21.12
N ARG A 278 10.08 -45.16 22.10
CA ARG A 278 9.77 -45.56 23.48
C ARG A 278 8.34 -46.09 23.58
N ALA A 279 7.41 -45.55 22.79
CA ALA A 279 6.05 -46.06 22.66
C ALA A 279 6.02 -47.44 21.94
N ILE A 280 6.76 -47.61 20.85
CA ILE A 280 6.90 -48.90 20.13
C ILE A 280 7.48 -49.97 21.08
N GLY A 281 8.51 -49.62 21.85
CA GLY A 281 9.11 -50.54 22.84
C GLY A 281 8.17 -51.01 23.95
N MET A 282 6.98 -50.42 24.10
CA MET A 282 5.93 -50.84 25.03
C MET A 282 4.73 -51.52 24.36
N CYS A 283 4.77 -51.71 23.05
CA CYS A 283 3.77 -52.50 22.35
C CYS A 283 4.08 -53.99 22.57
N ILE A 284 3.07 -54.79 22.88
CA ILE A 284 3.20 -56.25 23.04
C ILE A 284 2.46 -57.01 21.96
N THR A 285 1.66 -56.31 21.16
CA THR A 285 0.96 -56.85 20.00
C THR A 285 1.29 -56.04 18.75
N PRO A 286 1.30 -56.66 17.56
CA PRO A 286 1.47 -55.95 16.30
C PRO A 286 0.41 -54.86 16.06
N GLU A 287 -0.80 -55.05 16.61
CA GLU A 287 -1.87 -54.07 16.53
C GLU A 287 -1.53 -52.78 17.28
N GLU A 288 -0.88 -52.87 18.44
CA GLU A 288 -0.45 -51.70 19.20
C GLU A 288 0.73 -50.98 18.55
N GLU A 289 1.67 -51.71 17.92
CA GLU A 289 2.75 -51.12 17.13
C GLU A 289 2.16 -50.31 15.96
N ALA A 290 1.16 -50.87 15.28
CA ALA A 290 0.45 -50.18 14.21
C ALA A 290 -0.28 -48.91 14.67
N GLU A 291 -0.82 -48.87 15.90
CA GLU A 291 -1.43 -47.66 16.49
C GLU A 291 -0.39 -46.55 16.75
N VAL A 292 0.80 -46.93 17.23
CA VAL A 292 1.88 -45.98 17.50
C VAL A 292 2.47 -45.46 16.17
N ASP A 293 2.67 -46.34 15.19
CA ASP A 293 3.12 -45.98 13.84
C ASP A 293 2.11 -45.06 13.16
N ALA A 294 0.80 -45.33 13.28
CA ALA A 294 -0.24 -44.44 12.78
C ALA A 294 -0.20 -43.06 13.45
N SER A 295 0.14 -43.01 14.74
CA SER A 295 0.25 -41.75 15.49
C SER A 295 1.49 -40.95 15.09
N PHE A 296 2.63 -41.61 14.85
CA PHE A 296 3.83 -41.00 14.28
C PHE A 296 3.56 -40.45 12.89
N GLU A 297 2.93 -41.26 12.04
CA GLU A 297 2.60 -40.91 10.66
C GLU A 297 1.64 -39.71 10.62
N ALA A 298 0.67 -39.64 11.53
CA ALA A 298 -0.21 -38.48 11.65
C ALA A 298 0.56 -37.17 11.98
N VAL A 299 1.56 -37.24 12.87
CA VAL A 299 2.39 -36.07 13.21
C VAL A 299 3.33 -35.69 12.06
N ARG A 300 3.92 -36.67 11.36
CA ARG A 300 4.69 -36.42 10.14
C ARG A 300 3.84 -35.71 9.09
N GLN A 301 2.64 -36.22 8.81
CA GLN A 301 1.74 -35.61 7.82
C GLN A 301 1.28 -34.21 8.25
N ALA A 302 1.01 -33.98 9.54
CA ALA A 302 0.68 -32.66 10.04
C ALA A 302 1.84 -31.66 9.84
N HIS A 303 3.08 -32.09 10.09
CA HIS A 303 4.26 -31.26 9.85
C HIS A 303 4.48 -30.96 8.35
N VAL A 304 4.32 -31.97 7.49
CA VAL A 304 4.37 -31.81 6.04
C VAL A 304 3.29 -30.82 5.55
N ALA A 305 2.06 -30.93 6.06
CA ALA A 305 0.98 -30.00 5.75
C ALA A 305 1.29 -28.56 6.20
N GLU A 306 1.91 -28.38 7.36
CA GLU A 306 2.35 -27.07 7.85
C GLU A 306 3.44 -26.46 6.95
N LEU A 307 4.41 -27.26 6.50
CA LEU A 307 5.46 -26.82 5.58
C LEU A 307 4.88 -26.40 4.22
N LYS A 308 3.93 -27.17 3.68
CA LYS A 308 3.19 -26.85 2.45
C LYS A 308 2.43 -25.53 2.59
N LYS A 309 1.72 -25.32 3.71
CA LYS A 309 1.03 -24.05 4.00
C LYS A 309 1.97 -22.85 4.04
N LYS A 310 3.23 -23.04 4.46
CA LYS A 310 4.28 -22.01 4.47
C LYS A 310 4.99 -21.84 3.10
N GLY A 311 4.58 -22.58 2.07
CA GLY A 311 5.21 -22.56 0.75
C GLY A 311 6.57 -23.27 0.68
N LYS A 312 6.93 -24.05 1.70
CA LYS A 312 8.24 -24.71 1.80
C LYS A 312 8.24 -26.13 1.24
N TYR A 313 7.85 -26.28 -0.03
CA TYR A 313 7.69 -27.59 -0.68
C TYR A 313 8.98 -28.40 -0.75
N HIS A 314 10.14 -27.78 -0.94
CA HIS A 314 11.44 -28.46 -0.88
C HIS A 314 11.76 -29.06 0.50
N GLU A 315 11.35 -28.40 1.59
CA GLU A 315 11.51 -28.96 2.95
C GLU A 315 10.49 -30.08 3.18
N ALA A 316 9.24 -29.91 2.74
CA ALA A 316 8.19 -30.93 2.84
C ALA A 316 8.57 -32.25 2.15
N LYS A 317 9.15 -32.18 0.94
CA LYS A 317 9.61 -33.36 0.18
C LYS A 317 10.67 -34.20 0.89
N LYS A 318 11.45 -33.61 1.82
CA LYS A 318 12.45 -34.37 2.61
C LYS A 318 11.82 -35.38 3.56
N TYR A 319 10.55 -35.18 3.91
CA TYR A 319 9.81 -36.06 4.80
C TYR A 319 8.95 -37.06 4.03
N ALA A 320 8.90 -37.01 2.70
CA ALA A 320 8.13 -37.95 1.87
C ALA A 320 8.72 -39.36 1.96
N LEU A 321 7.85 -40.36 2.09
CA LEU A 321 8.24 -41.77 2.23
C LEU A 321 8.11 -42.55 0.92
N SER A 322 7.50 -41.95 -0.11
CA SER A 322 7.31 -42.55 -1.43
C SER A 322 7.42 -41.52 -2.54
N ASP A 323 7.70 -41.99 -3.76
CA ASP A 323 7.75 -41.14 -4.96
C ASP A 323 6.37 -40.57 -5.29
N GLU A 324 5.29 -41.28 -4.95
CA GLU A 324 3.91 -40.78 -5.06
C GLU A 324 3.65 -39.56 -4.16
N GLU A 325 4.18 -39.55 -2.93
CA GLU A 325 4.06 -38.39 -2.03
C GLU A 325 4.88 -37.19 -2.50
N VAL A 326 6.06 -37.44 -3.10
CA VAL A 326 6.88 -36.39 -3.73
C VAL A 326 6.11 -35.77 -4.89
N LYS A 327 5.54 -36.60 -5.77
CA LYS A 327 4.75 -36.14 -6.90
C LYS A 327 3.51 -35.35 -6.48
N ALA A 328 2.81 -35.78 -5.44
CA ALA A 328 1.68 -35.01 -4.89
C ALA A 328 2.13 -33.65 -4.31
N CYS A 329 3.33 -33.56 -3.73
CA CYS A 329 3.90 -32.27 -3.32
C CYS A 329 4.28 -31.38 -4.51
N ASP A 330 4.80 -31.94 -5.60
CA ASP A 330 5.10 -31.20 -6.83
C ASP A 330 3.81 -30.62 -7.44
N GLU A 331 2.75 -31.43 -7.55
CA GLU A 331 1.45 -31.00 -8.09
C GLU A 331 0.82 -29.86 -7.26
N GLU A 332 0.94 -29.90 -5.93
CA GLU A 332 0.50 -28.80 -5.05
C GLU A 332 1.41 -27.57 -5.13
N GLU A 333 2.71 -27.75 -5.28
CA GLU A 333 3.66 -26.65 -5.47
C GLU A 333 3.33 -25.86 -6.74
N ASP A 334 3.13 -26.57 -7.85
CA ASP A 334 2.75 -25.98 -9.13
C ASP A 334 1.41 -25.24 -9.03
N ALA A 335 0.41 -25.84 -8.36
CA ALA A 335 -0.88 -25.19 -8.12
C ALA A 335 -0.75 -23.91 -7.27
N ASN A 336 0.09 -23.93 -6.24
CA ASN A 336 0.33 -22.75 -5.40
C ASN A 336 1.11 -21.66 -6.14
N GLN A 337 2.11 -22.02 -6.95
CA GLN A 337 2.82 -21.08 -7.81
C GLN A 337 1.87 -20.42 -8.82
N GLU A 338 0.92 -21.19 -9.39
CA GLU A 338 -0.10 -20.67 -10.28
C GLU A 338 -1.04 -19.67 -9.58
N VAL A 339 -1.46 -19.96 -8.34
CA VAL A 339 -2.24 -19.00 -7.54
C VAL A 339 -1.45 -17.70 -7.32
N CYS A 340 -0.19 -17.79 -6.91
CA CYS A 340 0.65 -16.61 -6.72
C CYS A 340 0.87 -15.83 -8.02
N ARG A 341 1.07 -16.52 -9.16
CA ARG A 341 1.19 -15.89 -10.49
C ARG A 341 -0.07 -15.09 -10.82
N VAL A 342 -1.26 -15.69 -10.65
CA VAL A 342 -2.55 -15.03 -10.91
C VAL A 342 -2.75 -13.81 -10.01
N GLU A 343 -2.37 -13.89 -8.73
CA GLU A 343 -2.43 -12.74 -7.82
C GLU A 343 -1.53 -11.59 -8.28
N TRP A 344 -0.28 -11.88 -8.66
CA TRP A 344 0.64 -10.88 -9.20
C TRP A 344 0.16 -10.31 -10.54
N TYR A 345 -0.36 -11.15 -11.43
CA TYR A 345 -0.97 -10.74 -12.69
C TYR A 345 -2.08 -9.70 -12.48
N LYS A 346 -3.02 -9.98 -11.57
CA LYS A 346 -4.11 -9.03 -11.22
C LYS A 346 -3.57 -7.74 -10.60
N TYR A 347 -2.61 -7.84 -9.69
CA TYR A 347 -1.98 -6.67 -9.09
C TYR A 347 -1.31 -5.76 -10.14
N HIS A 348 -0.61 -6.34 -11.11
CA HIS A 348 0.03 -5.58 -12.19
C HIS A 348 -0.99 -4.91 -13.11
N LEU A 349 -2.10 -5.59 -13.42
CA LEU A 349 -3.23 -4.99 -14.16
C LEU A 349 -3.80 -3.77 -13.42
N GLU A 350 -4.12 -3.91 -12.13
CA GLU A 350 -4.69 -2.82 -11.32
C GLU A 350 -3.74 -1.62 -11.19
N CYS A 351 -2.43 -1.86 -11.16
CA CYS A 351 -1.41 -0.81 -11.09
C CYS A 351 -1.09 -0.16 -12.45
N GLY A 352 -1.75 -0.56 -13.54
CA GLY A 352 -1.47 -0.06 -14.89
C GLY A 352 -0.11 -0.50 -15.46
N LYS A 353 0.47 -1.57 -14.92
CA LYS A 353 1.76 -2.16 -15.35
C LYS A 353 1.52 -3.28 -16.36
N TYR A 354 1.00 -2.92 -17.53
CA TYR A 354 0.48 -3.88 -18.51
C TYR A 354 1.57 -4.79 -19.10
N LYS A 355 2.81 -4.33 -19.24
CA LYS A 355 3.91 -5.16 -19.75
C LYS A 355 4.29 -6.27 -18.76
N GLU A 356 4.30 -5.95 -17.48
CA GLU A 356 4.57 -6.88 -16.39
C GLU A 356 3.41 -7.86 -16.19
N ALA A 357 2.16 -7.40 -16.31
CA ALA A 357 0.99 -8.28 -16.34
C ALA A 357 1.03 -9.24 -17.53
N LYS A 358 1.33 -8.74 -18.73
CA LYS A 358 1.42 -9.54 -19.95
C LYS A 358 2.55 -10.58 -19.89
N ALA A 359 3.66 -10.28 -19.22
CA ALA A 359 4.72 -11.25 -18.97
C ALA A 359 4.29 -12.40 -18.05
N LEU A 360 3.27 -12.19 -17.21
CA LEU A 360 2.69 -13.20 -16.33
C LEU A 360 1.48 -13.91 -16.95
N ALA A 361 0.92 -13.42 -18.06
CA ALA A 361 -0.21 -14.04 -18.73
C ALA A 361 0.19 -15.38 -19.35
N VAL A 362 -0.56 -16.43 -19.05
CA VAL A 362 -0.30 -17.79 -19.56
C VAL A 362 -1.41 -18.23 -20.52
N THR A 363 -2.61 -17.67 -20.37
CA THR A 363 -3.75 -17.95 -21.24
C THR A 363 -3.95 -16.85 -22.29
N PRO A 364 -4.47 -17.19 -23.49
CA PRO A 364 -4.86 -16.19 -24.49
C PRO A 364 -5.91 -15.20 -23.96
N GLU A 365 -6.76 -15.64 -23.03
CA GLU A 365 -7.77 -14.80 -22.39
C GLU A 365 -7.14 -13.74 -21.47
N GLU A 366 -6.16 -14.10 -20.65
CA GLU A 366 -5.38 -13.15 -19.84
C GLU A 366 -4.59 -12.16 -20.71
N ASP A 367 -4.01 -12.64 -21.82
CA ASP A 367 -3.30 -11.77 -22.78
C ASP A 367 -4.24 -10.74 -23.41
N ALA A 368 -5.44 -11.18 -23.82
CA ALA A 368 -6.48 -10.32 -24.38
C ALA A 368 -7.05 -9.34 -23.33
N GLU A 369 -7.14 -9.75 -22.07
CA GLU A 369 -7.54 -8.86 -20.96
C GLU A 369 -6.50 -7.76 -20.73
N CYS A 370 -5.20 -8.08 -20.78
CA CYS A 370 -4.14 -7.08 -20.74
C CYS A 370 -4.25 -6.09 -21.90
N ASP A 371 -4.42 -6.58 -23.13
CA ASP A 371 -4.54 -5.73 -24.31
C ASP A 371 -5.78 -4.83 -24.23
N LYS A 372 -6.90 -5.39 -23.75
CA LYS A 372 -8.12 -4.62 -23.52
C LYS A 372 -7.89 -3.53 -22.47
N ALA A 373 -7.34 -3.86 -21.30
CA ALA A 373 -7.08 -2.90 -20.23
C ALA A 373 -6.09 -1.80 -20.66
N GLU A 374 -5.02 -2.16 -21.38
CA GLU A 374 -4.08 -1.20 -21.96
C GLU A 374 -4.79 -0.27 -22.97
N SER A 375 -5.61 -0.83 -23.86
CA SER A 375 -6.37 -0.04 -24.84
C SER A 375 -7.40 0.91 -24.20
N GLU A 376 -8.12 0.46 -23.17
CA GLU A 376 -9.08 1.28 -22.43
C GLU A 376 -8.38 2.41 -21.66
N GLN A 377 -7.21 2.13 -21.07
CA GLN A 377 -6.40 3.16 -20.42
C GLN A 377 -5.83 4.16 -21.44
N LEU A 378 -5.35 3.69 -22.59
CA LEU A 378 -4.89 4.55 -23.67
C LEU A 378 -6.02 5.42 -24.22
N GLU A 379 -7.23 4.88 -24.36
CA GLU A 379 -8.40 5.64 -24.78
C GLU A 379 -8.86 6.66 -23.73
N THR A 380 -8.78 6.30 -22.44
CA THR A 380 -9.01 7.24 -21.33
C THR A 380 -7.98 8.35 -21.35
N ASN A 381 -6.71 8.04 -21.59
CA ASN A 381 -5.65 9.03 -21.74
C ASN A 381 -5.85 9.89 -22.98
N ARG A 382 -6.27 9.31 -24.12
CA ARG A 382 -6.57 10.02 -25.38
C ARG A 382 -7.70 11.01 -25.19
N THR A 383 -8.82 10.58 -24.60
CA THR A 383 -9.98 11.43 -24.33
C THR A 383 -9.66 12.51 -23.31
N ALA A 384 -8.87 12.21 -22.27
CA ALA A 384 -8.33 13.20 -21.35
C ALA A 384 -7.44 14.23 -22.06
N TRP A 385 -6.58 13.79 -22.98
CA TRP A 385 -5.71 14.67 -23.79
C TRP A 385 -6.48 15.54 -24.78
N LEU A 386 -7.49 14.99 -25.45
CA LEU A 386 -8.41 15.77 -26.28
C LEU A 386 -9.18 16.78 -25.43
N GLY A 387 -9.64 16.38 -24.25
CA GLY A 387 -10.26 17.27 -23.25
C GLY A 387 -9.31 18.38 -22.81
N TYR A 388 -8.01 18.10 -22.65
CA TYR A 388 -7.00 19.12 -22.37
C TYR A 388 -6.90 20.14 -23.50
N TYR A 389 -6.82 19.73 -24.77
CA TYR A 389 -6.78 20.67 -25.90
C TYR A 389 -8.08 21.46 -26.07
N GLN A 390 -9.24 20.81 -25.88
CA GLN A 390 -10.54 21.48 -25.84
C GLN A 390 -10.67 22.43 -24.64
N ALA A 391 -9.96 22.16 -23.53
CA ALA A 391 -9.98 22.99 -22.33
C ALA A 391 -8.93 24.09 -22.33
N ALA A 392 -7.81 23.94 -23.03
CA ALA A 392 -6.80 24.96 -23.29
C ALA A 392 -7.42 26.16 -24.02
N ARG A 393 -8.49 25.93 -24.81
CA ARG A 393 -9.44 26.94 -25.32
C ARG A 393 -9.95 27.92 -24.25
N PHE A 394 -9.97 27.56 -22.97
CA PHE A 394 -10.52 28.40 -21.91
C PHE A 394 -9.46 29.00 -20.98
N ALA A 395 -8.19 28.60 -21.14
CA ALA A 395 -7.09 29.12 -20.32
C ALA A 395 -6.37 30.30 -21.00
N ASP A 396 -6.17 30.23 -22.32
CA ASP A 396 -5.53 31.32 -23.07
C ASP A 396 -6.50 32.39 -23.57
N LEU A 397 -7.80 32.09 -23.60
CA LEU A 397 -8.86 33.05 -23.92
C LEU A 397 -9.48 33.62 -22.65
N GLY A 398 -8.70 34.45 -21.97
CA GLY A 398 -9.19 35.37 -20.96
C GLY A 398 -10.23 36.34 -21.54
N GLY A 399 -11.49 35.87 -21.62
CA GLY A 399 -12.68 36.69 -21.82
C GLY A 399 -13.58 36.19 -22.95
N ILE A 400 -14.53 35.29 -22.65
CA ILE A 400 -15.94 35.27 -23.11
C ILE A 400 -16.65 34.09 -22.38
N SER A 401 -17.95 34.29 -22.14
CA SER A 401 -18.87 33.62 -21.21
C SER A 401 -18.85 32.09 -21.10
N ALA A 402 -18.90 31.59 -19.86
CA ALA A 402 -19.06 30.17 -19.53
C ALA A 402 -20.54 29.80 -19.36
N GLY A 403 -21.09 29.04 -20.31
CA GLY A 403 -22.22 28.14 -20.12
C GLY A 403 -21.78 26.75 -20.57
N SER A 404 -22.11 25.71 -19.78
CA SER A 404 -21.72 24.30 -19.96
C SER A 404 -20.27 23.91 -19.67
N ARG A 405 -19.99 23.66 -18.38
CA ARG A 405 -19.00 22.66 -17.94
C ARG A 405 -19.57 21.92 -16.73
N ARG A 406 -20.34 20.87 -16.98
CA ARG A 406 -20.50 19.76 -16.03
C ARG A 406 -19.74 18.56 -16.61
N ASP A 407 -19.05 17.87 -15.72
CA ASP A 407 -18.54 16.51 -15.86
C ASP A 407 -17.34 16.27 -16.78
N LEU A 408 -16.14 16.57 -16.28
CA LEU A 408 -14.95 15.76 -16.58
C LEU A 408 -14.10 15.67 -15.30
N GLY A 409 -14.14 14.49 -14.67
CA GLY A 409 -13.36 14.18 -13.48
C GLY A 409 -11.89 13.94 -13.79
N GLY A 410 -11.03 14.39 -12.88
CA GLY A 410 -9.77 13.73 -12.55
C GLY A 410 -8.71 13.64 -13.65
N VAL A 411 -8.15 14.76 -14.09
CA VAL A 411 -6.80 14.77 -14.70
C VAL A 411 -5.96 15.80 -13.96
N SER A 412 -5.01 15.31 -13.17
CA SER A 412 -4.10 16.11 -12.36
C SER A 412 -3.18 16.91 -13.26
N ALA A 413 -3.15 18.23 -13.05
CA ALA A 413 -2.40 19.22 -13.83
C ALA A 413 -0.86 19.16 -13.62
N HIS A 414 -0.33 18.06 -13.07
CA HIS A 414 1.04 18.02 -12.52
C HIS A 414 2.13 17.55 -13.51
N LEU A 415 1.79 17.25 -14.77
CA LEU A 415 2.76 16.75 -15.76
C LEU A 415 3.26 17.78 -16.79
N LEU A 416 2.84 19.05 -16.72
CA LEU A 416 3.19 20.03 -17.77
C LEU A 416 3.98 21.21 -17.21
N GLY A 417 5.23 20.91 -16.84
CA GLY A 417 6.28 21.90 -16.78
C GLY A 417 6.64 22.38 -18.19
N SER A 418 6.54 23.70 -18.38
CA SER A 418 7.38 24.51 -19.27
C SER A 418 7.61 24.00 -20.71
N ARG A 419 6.80 24.46 -21.66
CA ARG A 419 7.33 24.82 -22.99
C ARG A 419 6.48 25.83 -23.74
N THR A 420 7.18 26.87 -24.19
CA THR A 420 6.81 27.92 -25.14
C THR A 420 6.17 27.40 -26.44
N LEU A 421 5.12 28.09 -26.89
CA LEU A 421 4.81 28.41 -28.31
C LEU A 421 5.23 27.39 -29.37
N GLN A 422 4.32 26.49 -29.79
CA GLN A 422 4.43 25.78 -31.06
C GLN A 422 3.07 25.53 -31.74
N GLU A 423 2.33 26.62 -31.95
CA GLU A 423 0.90 26.69 -32.33
C GLU A 423 0.50 26.02 -33.67
N ILE A 424 1.45 25.54 -34.49
CA ILE A 424 1.15 24.79 -35.74
C ILE A 424 1.50 23.30 -35.60
N GLY A 425 2.46 22.94 -34.74
CA GLY A 425 2.82 21.54 -34.47
C GLY A 425 1.78 20.82 -33.60
N ASP A 426 1.10 21.56 -32.74
CA ASP A 426 0.05 21.05 -31.85
C ASP A 426 -1.24 20.65 -32.60
N TYR A 427 -1.62 21.34 -33.69
CA TYR A 427 -2.78 20.98 -34.51
C TYR A 427 -2.60 19.61 -35.17
N THR A 428 -1.45 19.38 -35.81
CA THR A 428 -1.13 18.09 -36.44
C THR A 428 -1.11 16.94 -35.44
N SER A 429 -0.72 17.22 -34.19
CA SER A 429 -0.65 16.21 -33.14
C SER A 429 -2.03 15.90 -32.56
N ALA A 430 -2.86 16.91 -32.30
CA ALA A 430 -4.24 16.74 -31.86
C ALA A 430 -5.11 16.08 -32.94
N LYS A 431 -4.95 16.49 -34.21
CA LYS A 431 -5.66 15.90 -35.35
C LYS A 431 -5.27 14.44 -35.58
N ALA A 432 -4.01 14.08 -35.35
CA ALA A 432 -3.54 12.69 -35.44
C ALA A 432 -4.15 11.77 -34.37
N LEU A 433 -4.74 12.33 -33.31
CA LEU A 433 -5.42 11.59 -32.24
C LEU A 433 -6.94 11.49 -32.46
N CYS A 434 -7.50 12.19 -33.45
CA CYS A 434 -8.92 12.08 -33.80
C CYS A 434 -9.18 10.76 -34.51
N CYS A 435 -10.10 9.97 -33.95
CA CYS A 435 -10.44 8.64 -34.46
C CYS A 435 -11.80 8.62 -35.18
N SER A 436 -12.60 9.68 -35.03
CA SER A 436 -13.87 9.85 -35.74
C SER A 436 -13.91 11.14 -36.56
N LYS A 437 -14.85 11.17 -37.51
CA LYS A 437 -15.08 12.36 -38.33
C LYS A 437 -15.68 13.49 -37.51
N GLU A 438 -16.52 13.18 -36.53
CA GLU A 438 -17.06 14.16 -35.59
C GLU A 438 -15.95 14.80 -34.74
N GLU A 439 -15.01 14.00 -34.23
CA GLU A 439 -13.86 14.49 -33.46
C GLU A 439 -12.95 15.39 -34.32
N ASP A 440 -12.67 14.98 -35.57
CA ASP A 440 -11.86 15.78 -36.51
C ASP A 440 -12.51 17.12 -36.86
N GLU A 441 -13.83 17.10 -37.09
CA GLU A 441 -14.61 18.32 -37.37
C GLU A 441 -14.69 19.24 -36.15
N GLU A 442 -14.87 18.69 -34.94
CA GLU A 442 -14.90 19.47 -33.71
C GLU A 442 -13.52 20.06 -33.38
N CYS A 443 -12.46 19.26 -33.53
CA CYS A 443 -11.09 19.71 -33.38
C CYS A 443 -10.79 20.85 -34.37
N SER A 444 -11.10 20.66 -35.66
CA SER A 444 -10.88 21.68 -36.70
C SER A 444 -11.66 22.98 -36.44
N LYS A 445 -12.92 22.90 -36.00
CA LYS A 445 -13.72 24.09 -35.62
C LYS A 445 -13.08 24.86 -34.47
N ILE A 446 -12.57 24.16 -33.46
CA ILE A 446 -11.92 24.79 -32.29
C ILE A 446 -10.63 25.50 -32.71
N PHE A 447 -9.82 24.88 -33.56
CA PHE A 447 -8.59 25.48 -34.05
C PHE A 447 -8.83 26.66 -34.99
N ASP A 448 -9.82 26.59 -35.88
CA ASP A 448 -10.20 27.72 -36.73
C ASP A 448 -10.69 28.91 -35.91
N GLN A 449 -11.44 28.63 -34.84
CA GLN A 449 -11.91 29.66 -33.91
C GLN A 449 -10.74 30.31 -33.16
N TYR A 450 -9.83 29.51 -32.59
CA TYR A 450 -8.63 29.99 -31.90
C TYR A 450 -7.73 30.84 -32.79
N ARG A 451 -7.48 30.38 -34.03
CA ARG A 451 -6.74 31.10 -35.06
C ARG A 451 -7.38 32.46 -35.36
N SER A 452 -8.70 32.49 -35.55
CA SER A 452 -9.42 33.72 -35.86
C SER A 452 -9.38 34.74 -34.71
N GLU A 453 -9.35 34.28 -33.47
CA GLU A 453 -9.27 35.11 -32.26
C GLU A 453 -7.85 35.65 -32.06
N TRP A 454 -6.80 34.86 -32.31
CA TRP A 454 -5.42 35.33 -32.31
C TRP A 454 -5.12 36.31 -33.43
N LEU A 455 -5.70 36.09 -34.62
CA LEU A 455 -5.65 37.07 -35.71
C LEU A 455 -6.24 38.41 -35.25
N ARG A 456 -7.39 38.38 -34.59
CA ARG A 456 -8.05 39.59 -34.06
C ARG A 456 -7.22 40.28 -32.99
N TYR A 457 -6.70 39.51 -32.03
CA TYR A 457 -5.81 40.01 -30.98
C TYR A 457 -4.55 40.67 -31.56
N ALA A 458 -3.91 40.03 -32.54
CA ALA A 458 -2.72 40.56 -33.19
C ALA A 458 -3.02 41.87 -33.94
N MET A 459 -4.18 41.95 -34.59
CA MET A 459 -4.66 43.17 -35.26
C MET A 459 -4.96 44.29 -34.26
N ASP A 460 -5.63 43.99 -33.14
CA ASP A 460 -5.97 44.96 -32.09
C ASP A 460 -4.72 45.53 -31.40
N ASN A 461 -3.67 44.71 -31.25
CA ASN A 461 -2.38 45.12 -30.69
C ASN A 461 -1.39 45.67 -31.73
N LYS A 462 -1.79 45.77 -33.00
CA LYS A 462 -0.96 46.24 -34.13
C LYS A 462 0.31 45.40 -34.35
N ASP A 463 0.30 44.13 -33.93
CA ASP A 463 1.35 43.17 -34.25
C ASP A 463 1.03 42.50 -35.60
N TYR A 464 1.31 43.23 -36.68
CA TYR A 464 0.98 42.79 -38.03
C TYR A 464 1.83 41.61 -38.53
N ALA A 465 2.98 41.36 -37.90
CA ALA A 465 3.81 40.18 -38.19
C ALA A 465 3.13 38.91 -37.67
N LEU A 466 2.61 38.98 -36.44
CA LEU A 466 1.81 37.91 -35.85
C LEU A 466 0.46 37.75 -36.57
N ALA A 467 -0.22 38.86 -36.91
CA ALA A 467 -1.50 38.79 -37.63
C ALA A 467 -1.36 38.07 -38.97
N LYS A 468 -0.31 38.40 -39.76
CA LYS A 468 -0.05 37.75 -41.06
C LYS A 468 0.23 36.24 -40.94
N LYS A 469 0.76 35.77 -39.80
CA LYS A 469 0.98 34.34 -39.53
C LYS A 469 -0.33 33.58 -39.34
N TYR A 470 -1.37 34.24 -38.84
CA TYR A 470 -2.69 33.67 -38.56
C TYR A 470 -3.74 33.89 -39.65
N SER A 471 -3.46 34.76 -40.63
CA SER A 471 -4.29 34.95 -41.82
C SER A 471 -4.20 33.75 -42.76
N VAL A 472 -5.33 33.13 -43.06
CA VAL A 472 -5.38 31.99 -44.00
C VAL A 472 -6.26 32.26 -45.21
N THR A 473 -7.09 33.31 -45.18
CA THR A 473 -7.84 33.75 -46.35
C THR A 473 -7.18 34.96 -47.03
N PRO A 474 -7.35 35.13 -48.36
CA PRO A 474 -6.86 36.31 -49.07
C PRO A 474 -7.44 37.63 -48.52
N GLU A 475 -8.65 37.59 -47.99
CA GLU A 475 -9.36 38.74 -47.42
C GLU A 475 -8.79 39.14 -46.05
N GLU A 476 -8.49 38.17 -45.19
CA GLU A 476 -7.80 38.39 -43.91
C GLU A 476 -6.40 38.98 -44.15
N LEU A 477 -5.68 38.45 -45.14
CA LEU A 477 -4.34 38.91 -45.50
C LEU A 477 -4.37 40.34 -46.05
N ALA A 478 -5.36 40.66 -46.89
CA ALA A 478 -5.58 42.01 -47.41
C ALA A 478 -5.95 43.01 -46.30
N ALA A 479 -6.75 42.59 -45.31
CA ALA A 479 -7.09 43.41 -44.14
C ALA A 479 -5.86 43.71 -43.26
N CYS A 480 -4.95 42.75 -43.08
CA CYS A 480 -3.67 42.97 -42.39
C CYS A 480 -2.76 43.95 -43.14
N GLU A 481 -2.75 43.90 -44.47
CA GLU A 481 -1.90 44.76 -45.31
C GLU A 481 -2.45 46.19 -45.48
N ALA A 482 -3.77 46.39 -45.37
CA ALA A 482 -4.42 47.69 -45.47
C ALA A 482 -4.27 48.57 -44.21
N LEU A 483 -3.85 47.99 -43.09
CA LEU A 483 -3.70 48.67 -41.78
C LEU A 483 -2.23 48.96 -41.40
N LYS A 484 -1.28 48.66 -42.30
CA LYS A 484 0.09 49.19 -42.31
C LYS A 484 0.10 50.64 -42.81
#